data_AF-A0A349J3C2-F1
#
_entry.id   AF-A0A349J3C2-F1
#
_cell.length_a   1.000
_cell.length_b   1.000
_cell.length_c   1.000
_cell.angle_alpha   90.00
_cell.angle_beta   90.00
_cell.angle_gamma   90.00
#
_symmetry.space_group_name_H-M   'P 1'
#
loop_
_entity.id
_entity.type
_entity.pdbx_description
1 polymer ?
#
loop_
_entity_poly.entity_id
_entity_poly.type
_entity_poly.pdbx_seq_one_letter_code
_entity_poly.pdbx_strand_id
1 'polypeptide(L)'
;AEKHAPSLIEDLLDLDWSKETLININFPHIDVNDNPQIRVVRQGKRDRSILGLEERTDPRGRSYFWYSFDRLVDESGDLVYTPGKGTDIEAIVQGHIAVTPLQMDHTQSEMAASLATIFE
;
A
#
# COMPACT_ATOMS: atom_id res chain seq x y z
N ALA A 1 8.62 14.32 0.64
CA ALA A 1 7.30 14.62 0.05
C ALA A 1 7.23 16.05 -0.48
N GLU A 2 7.36 17.07 0.39
CA GLU A 2 7.21 18.50 0.02
C GLU A 2 8.02 18.94 -1.21
N LYS A 3 9.26 18.48 -1.36
CA LYS A 3 10.09 18.75 -2.55
C LYS A 3 9.58 18.13 -3.86
N HIS A 4 9.05 16.91 -3.82
CA HIS A 4 8.78 16.11 -5.02
C HIS A 4 7.30 16.04 -5.39
N ALA A 5 6.40 16.23 -4.41
CA ALA A 5 4.96 16.10 -4.62
C ALA A 5 4.39 17.15 -5.60
N PRO A 6 4.76 18.45 -5.56
CA PRO A 6 4.11 19.45 -6.40
C PRO A 6 4.21 19.15 -7.90
N SER A 7 5.43 18.98 -8.43
CA SER A 7 5.65 18.66 -9.84
C SER A 7 5.00 17.33 -10.25
N LEU A 8 5.07 16.30 -9.40
CA LEU A 8 4.42 15.02 -9.67
C LEU A 8 2.89 15.16 -9.74
N ILE A 9 2.29 15.95 -8.84
CA ILE A 9 0.84 16.17 -8.84
C ILE A 9 0.41 16.95 -10.08
N GLU A 10 1.18 17.96 -10.50
CA GLU A 10 0.95 18.69 -11.75
C GLU A 10 0.96 17.73 -12.95
N ASP A 11 2.02 16.92 -13.11
CA ASP A 11 2.12 15.92 -14.19
C ASP A 11 0.94 14.95 -14.19
N LEU A 12 0.45 14.56 -13.00
CA LEU A 12 -0.67 13.64 -12.84
C LEU A 12 -2.02 14.30 -13.14
N LEU A 13 -2.19 15.58 -12.83
CA LEU A 13 -3.42 16.34 -13.12
C LEU A 13 -3.58 16.65 -14.62
N ASP A 14 -2.47 16.69 -15.35
CA ASP A 14 -2.46 16.86 -16.82
C ASP A 14 -2.86 15.58 -17.57
N LEU A 15 -2.91 14.43 -16.90
CA LEU A 15 -3.39 13.17 -17.46
C LEU A 15 -4.91 13.08 -17.39
N ASP A 16 -5.53 12.60 -18.47
CA ASP A 16 -6.92 12.19 -18.43
C ASP A 16 -7.04 10.77 -17.86
N TRP A 17 -7.87 10.61 -16.85
CA TRP A 17 -8.13 9.34 -16.18
C TRP A 17 -9.58 9.23 -15.73
N SER A 18 -10.06 8.00 -15.58
CA SER A 18 -11.45 7.74 -15.19
C SER A 18 -11.78 8.41 -13.86
N LYS A 19 -13.01 8.94 -13.74
CA LYS A 19 -13.56 9.45 -12.48
C LYS A 19 -13.63 8.40 -11.37
N GLU A 20 -13.51 7.12 -11.73
CA GLU A 20 -13.47 5.99 -10.80
C GLU A 20 -12.04 5.56 -10.43
N THR A 21 -11.04 6.36 -10.80
CA THR A 21 -9.63 6.15 -10.44
C THR A 21 -9.21 7.11 -9.34
N LEU A 22 -8.46 6.59 -8.36
CA LEU A 22 -7.71 7.38 -7.40
C LEU A 22 -6.22 7.03 -7.53
N ILE A 23 -5.33 8.01 -7.33
CA ILE A 23 -3.90 7.75 -7.27
C ILE A 23 -3.42 7.79 -5.84
N ASN A 24 -2.85 6.68 -5.40
CA ASN A 24 -2.12 6.60 -4.16
C ASN A 24 -0.63 6.90 -4.41
N ILE A 25 -0.05 7.82 -3.66
CA ILE A 25 1.37 8.19 -3.76
C ILE A 25 2.04 7.96 -2.41
N ASN A 26 3.14 7.22 -2.38
CA ASN A 26 3.97 7.06 -1.19
C ASN A 26 5.37 7.61 -1.45
N PHE A 27 5.91 8.36 -0.49
CA PHE A 27 7.27 8.89 -0.54
C PHE A 27 8.18 8.09 0.40
N PRO A 28 9.37 7.67 -0.05
CA PRO A 28 10.28 6.89 0.77
C PRO A 28 10.95 7.77 1.83
N HIS A 29 11.48 7.13 2.88
CA HIS A 29 12.27 7.78 3.91
C HIS A 29 13.74 7.92 3.45
N ILE A 30 14.03 8.99 2.72
CA ILE A 30 15.34 9.32 2.14
C ILE A 30 15.73 10.79 2.45
N ASP A 31 16.98 11.16 2.20
CA ASP A 31 17.41 12.56 2.38
C ASP A 31 16.70 13.46 1.36
N VAL A 32 16.43 14.72 1.75
CA VAL A 32 15.78 15.68 0.85
C VAL A 32 16.62 15.99 -0.39
N ASN A 33 17.94 15.80 -0.33
CA ASN A 33 18.85 16.02 -1.45
C ASN A 33 18.94 14.83 -2.40
N ASP A 34 18.47 13.65 -1.98
CA ASP A 34 18.36 12.50 -2.84
C ASP A 34 17.34 12.77 -3.97
N ASN A 35 17.50 12.05 -5.08
CA ASN A 35 16.62 12.16 -6.22
C ASN A 35 15.99 10.79 -6.52
N PRO A 36 14.90 10.43 -5.81
CA PRO A 36 14.26 9.13 -6.00
C PRO A 36 13.66 9.04 -7.40
N GLN A 37 13.67 7.83 -7.95
CA GLN A 37 12.87 7.54 -9.15
C GLN A 37 11.39 7.45 -8.79
N ILE A 38 10.53 7.85 -9.72
CA ILE A 38 9.09 7.60 -9.66
C ILE A 38 8.82 6.24 -10.30
N ARG A 39 8.07 5.38 -9.62
CA ARG A 39 7.71 4.03 -10.07
C ARG A 39 6.19 3.89 -10.07
N VAL A 40 5.62 3.63 -11.25
CA VAL A 40 4.22 3.18 -11.36
C VAL A 40 4.18 1.71 -10.98
N VAL A 41 3.37 1.37 -9.99
CA VAL A 41 3.40 0.08 -9.29
C VAL A 41 1.99 -0.44 -9.02
N ARG A 42 1.91 -1.73 -8.67
CA ARG A 42 0.67 -2.35 -8.15
C ARG A 42 0.61 -2.26 -6.63
N GLN A 43 -0.60 -2.34 -6.09
CA GLN A 43 -0.81 -2.42 -4.65
C GLN A 43 -0.15 -3.69 -4.08
N GLY A 44 0.74 -3.52 -3.11
CA GLY A 44 1.37 -4.61 -2.38
C GLY A 44 0.41 -5.27 -1.39
N LYS A 45 0.66 -6.55 -1.12
CA LYS A 45 -0.02 -7.28 -0.04
C LYS A 45 0.98 -7.46 1.09
N ARG A 46 0.61 -7.04 2.29
CA ARG A 46 1.37 -7.34 3.50
C ARG A 46 1.12 -8.78 3.91
N ASP A 47 2.14 -9.42 4.45
CA ASP A 47 1.94 -10.70 5.12
C ASP A 47 1.02 -10.50 6.33
N ARG A 48 -0.02 -11.32 6.43
CA ARG A 48 -1.01 -11.28 7.53
C ARG A 48 -0.53 -12.11 8.74
N SER A 49 0.56 -12.85 8.59
CA SER A 49 1.18 -13.65 9.66
C SER A 49 1.71 -12.79 10.82
N ILE A 50 1.97 -11.51 10.57
CA ILE A 50 2.45 -10.53 11.55
C ILE A 50 1.37 -10.08 12.55
N LEU A 51 0.19 -10.70 12.56
CA LEU A 51 -0.91 -10.26 13.39
C LEU A 51 -0.74 -10.72 14.85
N GLY A 52 -0.62 -9.76 15.76
CA GLY A 52 -0.62 -9.98 17.19
C GLY A 52 -1.95 -9.61 17.82
N LEU A 53 -2.44 -10.46 18.74
CA LEU A 53 -3.54 -10.14 19.62
C LEU A 53 -3.10 -10.38 21.06
N GLU A 54 -3.03 -9.33 21.85
CA GLU A 54 -2.61 -9.40 23.25
C GLU A 54 -3.82 -9.14 24.15
N GLU A 55 -4.26 -10.17 24.89
CA GLU A 55 -5.28 -10.00 25.92
C GLU A 55 -4.70 -9.29 27.15
N ARG A 56 -5.44 -8.29 27.64
CA ARG A 56 -5.14 -7.60 28.89
C ARG A 56 -6.41 -7.46 29.71
N THR A 57 -6.25 -7.21 31.00
CA THR A 57 -7.38 -6.96 31.91
C THR A 57 -7.36 -5.50 32.34
N ASP A 58 -8.50 -4.83 32.22
CA ASP A 58 -8.65 -3.47 32.71
C ASP A 58 -8.69 -3.43 34.26
N PRO A 59 -8.54 -2.26 34.90
CA PRO A 59 -8.61 -2.16 36.36
C PRO A 59 -9.95 -2.58 36.99
N ARG A 60 -11.00 -2.77 36.18
CA ARG A 60 -12.34 -3.21 36.61
C ARG A 60 -12.53 -4.73 36.41
N GLY A 61 -11.48 -5.45 36.03
CA GLY A 61 -11.51 -6.90 35.82
C GLY A 61 -12.06 -7.34 34.47
N ARG A 62 -12.20 -6.45 33.48
CA ARG A 62 -12.72 -6.80 32.14
C ARG A 62 -11.57 -7.08 31.19
N SER A 63 -11.66 -8.17 30.43
CA SER A 63 -10.74 -8.42 29.33
C SER A 63 -10.92 -7.39 28.22
N TYR A 64 -9.81 -6.95 27.66
CA TYR A 64 -9.71 -6.19 26.42
C TYR A 64 -8.49 -6.68 25.63
N PHE A 65 -8.42 -6.36 24.35
CA PHE A 65 -7.36 -6.85 23.49
C PHE A 65 -6.64 -5.70 22.80
N TRP A 66 -5.32 -5.74 22.82
CA TRP A 66 -4.50 -4.95 21.91
C TRP A 66 -4.32 -5.70 20.61
N TYR A 67 -4.60 -5.00 19.52
CA TYR A 67 -4.38 -5.47 18.17
C TYR A 67 -3.08 -4.86 17.65
N SER A 68 -2.11 -5.69 17.27
CA SER A 68 -0.82 -5.25 16.76
C SER A 68 -0.48 -5.93 15.43
N PHE A 69 0.43 -5.28 14.70
CA PHE A 69 1.13 -5.89 13.58
C PHE A 69 2.61 -5.90 13.94
N ASP A 70 3.28 -7.04 13.85
CA ASP A 70 4.74 -7.11 13.99
C ASP A 70 5.40 -6.20 12.96
N ARG A 71 6.60 -5.73 13.31
CA ARG A 71 7.35 -4.85 12.42
C ARG A 71 7.62 -5.56 11.10
N LEU A 72 7.37 -4.84 10.01
CA LEU A 72 7.73 -5.29 8.67
C LEU A 72 9.24 -5.31 8.42
N VAL A 73 10.01 -4.71 9.33
CA VAL A 73 11.47 -4.62 9.29
C VAL A 73 12.07 -5.20 10.57
N ASP A 74 13.20 -5.88 10.46
CA ASP A 74 13.96 -6.42 11.58
C ASP A 74 14.78 -5.32 12.29
N GLU A 75 15.63 -5.71 13.24
CA GLU A 75 16.51 -4.79 13.97
C GLU A 75 17.58 -4.14 13.07
N SER A 76 17.90 -4.79 11.95
CA SER A 76 18.82 -4.32 10.90
C SER A 76 18.17 -3.24 10.02
N GLY A 77 16.84 -3.14 10.05
CA GLY A 77 16.05 -2.30 9.15
C GLY A 77 15.67 -2.98 7.84
N ASP A 78 16.00 -4.27 7.68
CA ASP A 78 15.67 -5.06 6.50
C ASP A 78 14.27 -5.64 6.62
N LEU A 79 13.58 -5.78 5.50
CA LEU A 79 12.23 -6.36 5.52
C LEU A 79 12.26 -7.82 6.00
N VAL A 80 11.35 -8.16 6.92
CA VAL A 80 11.19 -9.54 7.43
C VAL A 80 10.52 -10.48 6.42
N TYR A 81 10.14 -9.96 5.26
CA TYR A 81 9.55 -10.71 4.15
C TYR A 81 9.91 -10.06 2.82
N THR A 82 9.85 -10.83 1.74
CA THR A 82 10.08 -10.32 0.38
C THR A 82 8.80 -9.67 -0.14
N PRO A 83 8.79 -8.36 -0.49
CA PRO A 83 7.65 -7.74 -1.14
C PRO A 83 7.35 -8.39 -2.49
N GLY A 84 6.09 -8.27 -2.92
CA GLY A 84 5.77 -8.59 -4.31
C GLY A 84 6.55 -7.70 -5.27
N LYS A 85 7.12 -8.28 -6.33
CA LYS A 85 7.83 -7.51 -7.37
C LYS A 85 6.93 -6.45 -8.02
N GLY A 86 7.43 -5.24 -8.20
CA GLY A 86 6.70 -4.11 -8.78
C GLY A 86 5.56 -3.60 -7.90
N THR A 87 5.64 -3.81 -6.57
CA THR A 87 4.65 -3.27 -5.62
C THR A 87 5.09 -1.94 -5.03
N ASP A 88 4.13 -1.18 -4.51
CA ASP A 88 4.39 0.02 -3.69
C ASP A 88 5.32 -0.24 -2.51
N ILE A 89 5.18 -1.39 -1.85
CA ILE A 89 6.07 -1.81 -0.76
C ILE A 89 7.52 -1.96 -1.26
N GLU A 90 7.73 -2.66 -2.39
CA GLU A 90 9.07 -2.84 -2.98
C GLU A 90 9.70 -1.49 -3.34
N ALA A 91 8.94 -0.61 -4.01
CA ALA A 91 9.43 0.69 -4.44
C ALA A 91 9.85 1.56 -3.24
N ILE A 92 9.05 1.62 -2.18
CA ILE A 92 9.37 2.43 -1.00
C ILE A 92 10.63 1.93 -0.30
N VAL A 93 10.78 0.61 -0.14
CA VAL A 93 11.97 0.01 0.48
C VAL A 93 13.22 0.23 -0.36
N GLN A 94 13.09 0.30 -1.69
CA GLN A 94 14.19 0.63 -2.60
C GLN A 94 14.46 2.14 -2.71
N GLY A 95 13.83 2.99 -1.89
CA GLY A 95 14.05 4.43 -1.90
C GLY A 95 13.43 5.12 -3.12
N HIS A 96 12.35 4.58 -3.68
CA HIS A 96 11.63 5.16 -4.82
C HIS A 96 10.25 5.69 -4.41
N ILE A 97 9.76 6.69 -5.13
CA ILE A 97 8.39 7.19 -4.99
C ILE A 97 7.46 6.18 -5.68
N ALA A 98 6.49 5.66 -4.94
CA ALA A 98 5.51 4.72 -5.45
C ALA A 98 4.23 5.46 -5.87
N VAL A 99 3.79 5.24 -7.11
CA VAL A 99 2.54 5.75 -7.67
C VAL A 99 1.65 4.57 -8.05
N THR A 100 0.55 4.38 -7.33
CA THR A 100 -0.37 3.26 -7.53
C THR A 100 -1.73 3.80 -8.00
N PRO A 101 -2.12 3.57 -9.27
CA PRO A 101 -3.49 3.81 -9.70
C PRO A 101 -4.40 2.74 -9.11
N LEU A 102 -5.45 3.17 -8.40
CA LEU A 102 -6.43 2.29 -7.77
C LEU A 102 -7.82 2.54 -8.36
N GLN A 103 -8.57 1.47 -8.55
CA GLN A 103 -9.97 1.50 -8.97
C GLN A 103 -10.87 1.63 -7.73
N MET A 104 -11.90 2.47 -7.82
CA MET A 104 -12.93 2.61 -6.77
C MET A 104 -14.01 1.54 -6.87
N ASP A 105 -14.34 1.08 -8.08
CA ASP A 105 -15.21 -0.08 -8.26
C ASP A 105 -14.39 -1.37 -8.05
N HIS A 106 -14.80 -2.16 -7.07
CA HIS A 106 -14.17 -3.43 -6.71
C HIS A 106 -14.92 -4.65 -7.28
N THR A 107 -15.95 -4.43 -8.10
CA THR A 107 -16.65 -5.49 -8.81
C THR A 107 -15.69 -6.20 -9.75
N GLN A 108 -15.46 -7.50 -9.51
CA GLN A 108 -14.60 -8.30 -10.38
C GLN A 108 -15.37 -8.67 -11.65
N SER A 109 -15.36 -7.78 -12.65
CA SER A 109 -16.19 -7.91 -13.86
C SER A 109 -15.99 -9.23 -14.62
N GLU A 110 -14.76 -9.76 -14.64
CA GLU A 110 -14.46 -11.07 -15.26
C GLU A 110 -15.19 -12.24 -14.55
N MET A 111 -15.24 -12.19 -13.21
CA MET A 111 -15.96 -13.19 -12.43
C MET A 111 -17.47 -13.02 -12.56
N ALA A 112 -17.97 -11.78 -12.58
CA ALA A 112 -19.37 -11.49 -12.84
C ALA A 112 -19.83 -12.07 -14.19
N ALA A 113 -19.02 -11.87 -15.24
CA ALA A 113 -19.27 -12.47 -16.56
C ALA A 113 -19.25 -14.01 -16.51
N SER A 114 -18.30 -14.61 -15.76
CA SER A 114 -18.24 -16.07 -15.59
C SER A 114 -19.48 -16.61 -14.86
N LEU A 115 -19.96 -15.93 -13.82
CA LEU A 115 -21.17 -16.30 -13.08
C LEU A 115 -22.42 -16.22 -13.94
N ALA A 116 -22.54 -15.20 -14.81
CA ALA A 116 -23.67 -15.07 -15.72
C ALA A 116 -23.87 -16.34 -16.57
N THR A 117 -22.78 -16.95 -17.06
CA THR A 117 -22.83 -18.20 -17.86
C THR A 117 -23.38 -19.43 -17.12
N ILE A 118 -23.51 -19.39 -15.79
CA ILE A 118 -24.06 -20.48 -14.98
C ILE A 118 -25.57 -20.31 -14.78
N PHE A 119 -26.06 -19.06 -14.79
CA PHE A 119 -27.43 -18.71 -14.43
C PHE A 119 -28.28 -18.25 -15.63
N GLU A 120 -27.65 -18.02 -16.79
CA GLU A 120 -28.26 -17.84 -18.11
C GLU A 120 -28.21 -19.14 -18.92
#